data_AF-A0A9X0TV96-F1
#
_entry.id   AF-A0A9X0TV96-F1
#
_cell.length_a   1.000
_cell.length_b   1.000
_cell.length_c   1.000
_cell.angle_alpha   90.00
_cell.angle_beta   90.00
_cell.angle_gamma   90.00
#
_symmetry.space_group_name_H-M   'P 1'
#
loop_
_entity.id
_entity.type
_entity.pdbx_description
1 polymer ?
#
loop_
_entity_poly.entity_id
_entity_poly.type
_entity_poly.pdbx_seq_one_letter_code
_entity_poly.pdbx_strand_id
1 'polypeptide(L)' 'MTTKLEAAARKLANAVEHDMNGTMGKGGNGGLLSDSTLRAAHEVHAILNREKGGRANDGQTA' A
#
# COMPACT_ATOMS: atom_id res chain seq x y z
N MET A 1 -13.17 -8.48 -5.28
CA MET A 1 -13.12 -7.50 -6.37
C MET A 1 -11.66 -7.26 -6.70
N THR A 2 -11.09 -7.95 -7.69
CA THR A 2 -9.78 -7.58 -8.22
C THR A 2 -10.00 -6.49 -9.26
N THR A 3 -10.17 -5.25 -8.79
CA THR A 3 -10.29 -4.11 -9.70
C THR A 3 -8.89 -3.76 -10.22
N LYS A 4 -8.77 -3.43 -11.51
CA LYS A 4 -7.52 -2.87 -12.07
C LYS A 4 -7.02 -1.67 -11.26
N LEU A 5 -7.95 -0.96 -10.61
CA LEU A 5 -7.69 0.13 -9.67
C LEU A 5 -6.96 -0.33 -8.41
N GLU A 6 -7.38 -1.43 -7.76
CA GLU A 6 -6.67 -1.99 -6.60
C GLU A 6 -5.22 -2.35 -6.96
N ALA A 7 -5.01 -3.02 -8.09
CA ALA A 7 -3.67 -3.40 -8.54
C ALA A 7 -2.79 -2.17 -8.84
N ALA A 8 -3.35 -1.14 -9.47
CA ALA A 8 -2.66 0.12 -9.74
C ALA A 8 -2.33 0.88 -8.45
N ALA A 9 -3.28 0.97 -7.53
CA ALA A 9 -3.11 1.64 -6.24
C ALA A 9 -2.01 0.97 -5.39
N ARG A 10 -1.99 -0.38 -5.36
CA ARG A 10 -0.94 -1.13 -4.66
C ARG A 10 0.43 -0.94 -5.29
N LYS A 11 0.51 -0.94 -6.63
CA LYS A 11 1.77 -0.68 -7.34
C LYS A 11 2.30 0.71 -7.03
N LEU A 12 1.44 1.73 -6.99
CA LEU A 12 1.81 3.10 -6.66
C LEU A 12 2.34 3.19 -5.22
N ALA A 13 1.60 2.65 -4.25
CA ALA A 13 1.99 2.73 -2.84
C ALA A 13 3.35 2.04 -2.58
N ASN A 14 3.59 0.87 -3.18
CA ASN A 14 4.89 0.19 -3.12
C ASN A 14 6.02 1.02 -3.75
N ALA A 15 5.75 1.73 -4.85
CA ALA A 15 6.77 2.58 -5.49
C ALA A 15 7.17 3.76 -4.60
N VAL A 16 6.20 4.37 -3.91
CA VAL A 16 6.46 5.45 -2.94
C VAL A 16 7.32 4.95 -1.77
N GLU A 17 6.99 3.79 -1.21
CA GLU A 17 7.81 3.20 -0.12
C GLU A 17 9.22 2.83 -0.59
N HIS A 18 9.37 2.32 -1.82
CA HIS A 18 10.66 2.03 -2.41
C HIS A 18 11.50 3.29 -2.66
N ASP A 19 10.87 4.37 -3.13
CA ASP A 19 11.54 5.65 -3.31
C ASP A 19 12.01 6.26 -1.97
N MET A 20 11.28 6.02 -0.87
CA MET A 20 11.70 6.50 0.44
C MET A 20 12.81 5.65 1.06
N ASN A 21 12.61 4.33 1.09
CA ASN A 21 13.43 3.41 1.88
C ASN A 21 14.58 2.78 1.06
N GLY A 22 14.49 2.82 -0.27
CA GLY A 22 15.32 2.03 -1.16
C GLY A 22 15.14 0.52 -0.94
N THR A 23 15.79 -0.29 -1.77
CA THR A 23 15.89 -1.74 -1.56
C THR A 23 17.16 -2.29 -2.21
N MET A 24 17.94 -3.08 -1.46
CA MET A 24 19.18 -3.72 -1.95
C MET A 24 20.15 -2.75 -2.67
N GLY A 25 20.33 -1.55 -2.13
CA GLY A 25 21.23 -0.54 -2.71
C GLY A 25 20.74 0.09 -4.02
N LYS A 26 19.47 -0.10 -4.39
CA LYS A 26 18.80 0.57 -5.53
C LYS A 26 17.55 1.30 -5.05
N GLY A 27 17.27 2.46 -5.64
CA GLY A 27 16.22 3.37 -5.16
C GLY A 27 16.61 4.08 -3.86
N GLY A 28 15.76 4.99 -3.40
CA GLY A 28 16.04 5.85 -2.24
C GLY A 28 16.33 7.29 -2.65
N ASN A 29 15.29 8.02 -3.04
CA ASN A 29 15.29 9.49 -3.15
C ASN A 29 15.25 10.15 -1.75
N GLY A 30 15.71 9.45 -0.70
CA GLY A 30 15.44 9.74 0.70
C GLY A 30 15.45 11.24 1.03
N GLY A 31 14.35 11.73 1.58
CA GLY A 31 14.15 13.14 1.92
C GLY A 31 13.50 14.02 0.84
N LEU A 32 13.30 13.53 -0.39
CA LEU A 32 12.57 14.26 -1.44
C LEU A 32 11.04 14.03 -1.40
N LEU A 33 10.59 13.02 -0.66
CA LEU A 33 9.18 12.76 -0.42
C LEU A 33 8.73 13.46 0.87
N SER A 34 7.59 14.15 0.81
CA SER A 34 6.98 14.75 2.00
C SER A 34 6.33 13.69 2.89
N ASP A 35 6.23 13.98 4.19
CA ASP A 35 5.49 13.14 5.14
C ASP A 35 4.04 12.89 4.70
N SER A 36 3.41 13.88 4.06
CA SER A 36 2.07 13.75 3.50
C SER A 36 1.98 12.70 2.39
N THR A 37 3.04 12.56 1.59
CA THR A 37 3.11 11.55 0.52
C THR A 37 3.22 10.14 1.10
N LEU A 38 4.07 9.95 2.12
CA LEU A 38 4.21 8.68 2.83
C LEU A 38 2.92 8.28 3.54
N ARG A 39 2.26 9.24 4.20
CA ARG A 39 0.99 9.01 4.88
C ARG A 39 -0.11 8.55 3.92
N ALA A 40 -0.24 9.19 2.75
CA ALA A 40 -1.21 8.79 1.74
C ALA A 40 -0.95 7.37 1.22
N ALA A 41 0.31 6.99 0.99
CA ALA A 41 0.67 5.63 0.58
C ALA A 41 0.28 4.59 1.65
N HIS A 42 0.55 4.87 2.93
CA HIS A 42 0.14 4.00 4.03
C HIS A 42 -1.39 3.88 4.15
N GLU A 43 -2.15 4.96 3.94
CA GLU A 43 -3.61 4.92 3.97
C GLU A 43 -4.18 4.01 2.87
N VAL A 44 -3.61 4.06 1.66
CA VAL A 44 -3.95 3.12 0.58
C VAL A 44 -3.69 1.68 1.00
N HIS A 45 -2.52 1.39 1.59
CA HIS A 45 -2.21 0.05 2.10
C HIS A 45 -3.23 -0.43 3.14
N ALA A 46 -3.62 0.44 4.07
CA ALA A 46 -4.60 0.12 5.10
C ALA A 46 -5.98 -0.22 4.52
N ILE A 47 -6.48 0.58 3.56
CA ILE A 47 -7.76 0.33 2.89
C ILE A 47 -7.72 -1.02 2.16
N LEU A 48 -6.70 -1.24 1.34
CA LEU A 48 -6.60 -2.47 0.55
C LEU A 48 -6.42 -3.72 1.42
N ASN A 49 -5.78 -3.61 2.58
CA ASN A 49 -5.62 -4.73 3.51
C ASN A 49 -6.89 -4.99 4.34
N ARG A 50 -7.63 -3.94 4.71
CA ARG A 50 -8.93 -4.05 5.38
C ARG A 50 -9.96 -4.74 4.50
N GLU A 51 -10.01 -4.42 3.22
CA GLU A 51 -10.92 -5.07 2.26
C GLU A 51 -10.55 -6.53 1.97
N LYS A 52 -9.28 -6.90 2.19
CA LYS A 52 -8.82 -8.30 2.15
C LYS A 52 -9.25 -9.08 3.39
N GLY A 53 -9.14 -8.49 4.58
CA GLY A 53 -9.55 -9.11 5.85
C GLY A 53 -11.07 -9.16 6.08
N GLY A 54 -11.82 -8.23 5.48
CA GLY A 54 -13.28 -8.15 5.60
C GLY A 54 -14.05 -9.29 4.94
N ARG A 55 -13.43 -10.07 4.03
CA ARG A 55 -14.06 -11.25 3.41
C ARG A 55 -13.83 -12.57 4.17
N ALA A 56 -12.98 -12.56 5.20
CA ALA A 56 -12.65 -13.77 5.96
C ALA A 56 -13.60 -14.05 7.14
N ASN A 57 -14.45 -13.10 7.54
CA ASN A 57 -15.30 -13.21 8.73
C ASN A 57 -16.79 -13.45 8.46
N ASP A 58 -17.23 -13.55 7.20
CA ASP A 58 -18.64 -13.78 6.85
C ASP A 58 -19.05 -15.26 6.86
N GLY A 59 -18.23 -16.15 7.43
CA GLY A 59 -18.41 -17.61 7.35
C GLY A 59 -18.20 -18.42 8.64
N GLN A 60 -18.03 -17.78 9.80
CA GLN A 60 -17.99 -18.49 11.09
C GLN A 60 -19.17 -18.07 11.96
N THR A 61 -20.34 -18.61 11.62
CA THR A 61 -21.37 -18.92 12.63
C THR A 61 -21.06 -20.32 13.16
N ALA A 62 -20.74 -20.40 14.44
CA ALA A 62 -20.87 -21.60 15.27
C ALA A 62 -21.60 -21.20 16.55
#